data_AF-A0A031LH64-F1
#
_entry.id   AF-A0A031LH64-F1
#
_cell.length_a   1.000
_cell.length_b   1.000
_cell.length_c   1.000
_cell.angle_alpha   90.00
_cell.angle_beta   90.00
_cell.angle_gamma   90.00
#
_symmetry.space_group_name_H-M   'P 1'
#
loop_
_entity.id
_entity.type
_entity.pdbx_description
1 polymer ?
#
loop_
_entity_poly.entity_id
_entity_poly.type
_entity_poly.pdbx_seq_one_letter_code
_entity_poly.pdbx_strand_id
1 'polypeptide(L)'
;HHIGRRHTRTLMKKMGIQALYCKPNLSQANQAHRKYPYLLKGLAIQRSNQVWSTDITYIPMAKGFVYLCAVIDWHSRKVLA
;
A
#
# COMPACT_ATOMS: atom_id res chain seq x y z
N HIS A 1 -38.76 -22.76 -11.66
CA HIS A 1 -39.05 -21.45 -11.04
C HIS A 1 -37.93 -20.47 -11.31
N HIS A 2 -38.21 -19.34 -11.98
CA HIS A 2 -37.22 -18.32 -12.27
C HIS A 2 -37.12 -17.37 -11.06
N ILE A 3 -36.07 -17.48 -10.25
CA ILE A 3 -35.86 -16.59 -9.10
C ILE A 3 -35.15 -15.33 -9.58
N GLY A 4 -35.75 -14.16 -9.33
CA GLY A 4 -35.18 -12.87 -9.72
C GLY A 4 -34.03 -12.41 -8.80
N ARG A 5 -33.10 -11.63 -9.36
CA ARG A 5 -31.91 -11.06 -8.66
C ARG A 5 -32.24 -10.40 -7.32
N ARG A 6 -33.40 -9.74 -7.21
CA ARG A 6 -33.84 -9.06 -5.97
C ARG A 6 -34.07 -10.05 -4.83
N HIS A 7 -34.70 -11.19 -5.12
CA HIS A 7 -34.99 -12.21 -4.13
C HIS A 7 -33.71 -12.88 -3.64
N THR A 8 -32.81 -13.26 -4.56
CA THR A 8 -31.49 -13.80 -4.22
C THR A 8 -30.68 -12.85 -3.34
N ARG A 9 -30.65 -11.54 -3.67
CA ARG A 9 -29.95 -10.53 -2.85
C ARG A 9 -30.52 -10.42 -1.43
N THR A 10 -31.84 -10.51 -1.28
CA THR A 10 -32.49 -10.48 0.05
C THR A 10 -32.11 -11.70 0.88
N LEU A 11 -32.10 -12.89 0.27
CA LEU A 11 -31.67 -14.12 0.94
C LEU A 11 -30.20 -14.06 1.35
N MET A 12 -29.30 -13.65 0.45
CA MET A 12 -27.87 -13.48 0.77
C MET A 12 -27.66 -12.55 1.96
N LYS A 13 -28.39 -11.42 2.02
CA LYS A 13 -28.34 -10.51 3.18
C LYS A 13 -28.81 -11.17 4.48
N LYS A 14 -29.93 -11.91 4.45
CA LYS A 14 -30.44 -12.63 5.63
C LYS A 14 -29.45 -13.69 6.14
N MET A 15 -28.72 -14.31 5.22
CA MET A 15 -27.74 -15.35 5.51
C MET A 15 -26.34 -14.80 5.82
N GLY A 16 -26.15 -13.48 5.81
CA GLY A 16 -24.83 -12.86 6.02
C GLY A 16 -23.80 -13.11 4.90
N ILE A 17 -24.25 -13.59 3.73
CA ILE A 17 -23.38 -13.89 2.59
C ILE A 17 -23.01 -12.58 1.90
N GLN A 18 -21.71 -12.28 1.89
CA GLN A 18 -21.14 -11.09 1.26
C GLN A 18 -20.05 -11.50 0.26
N ALA A 19 -19.92 -10.75 -0.83
CA ALA A 19 -18.83 -10.96 -1.78
C ALA A 19 -17.53 -10.40 -1.17
N LEU A 20 -16.51 -11.25 -1.09
CA LEU A 20 -15.14 -10.81 -0.82
C LEU A 20 -14.48 -10.52 -2.17
N TYR A 21 -14.15 -9.25 -2.39
CA TYR A 21 -13.41 -8.83 -3.58
C TYR A 21 -11.91 -8.88 -3.28
N CYS A 22 -11.15 -9.58 -4.13
CA CYS A 22 -9.69 -9.52 -4.07
C CYS A 22 -9.23 -8.11 -4.43
N LYS A 23 -8.44 -7.48 -3.56
CA LYS A 23 -7.76 -6.23 -3.90
C LYS A 23 -6.66 -6.50 -4.94
N PRO A 24 -6.32 -5.52 -5.81
CA PRO A 24 -5.19 -5.66 -6.71
C PRO A 24 -3.90 -5.99 -5.93
N ASN A 25 -3.12 -6.95 -6.43
CA ASN A 25 -1.81 -7.25 -5.86
C ASN A 25 -0.79 -6.23 -6.38
N LEU A 26 -0.62 -5.13 -5.63
CA LEU A 26 0.33 -4.07 -5.95
C LEU A 26 1.80 -4.51 -5.91
N SER A 27 2.10 -5.71 -5.39
CA SER A 27 3.44 -6.28 -5.37
C SER A 27 3.79 -7.06 -6.65
N GLN A 28 2.84 -7.28 -7.57
CA GLN A 28 3.16 -7.88 -8.86
C GLN A 28 3.93 -6.87 -9.72
N ALA A 29 5.21 -7.14 -9.91
CA ALA A 29 6.06 -6.37 -10.81
C ALA A 29 5.64 -6.62 -12.27
N ASN A 30 5.63 -5.55 -13.07
CA ASN A 30 5.51 -5.67 -14.52
C ASN A 30 6.75 -6.40 -15.07
N GLN A 31 6.55 -7.49 -15.81
CA GLN A 31 7.64 -8.31 -16.35
C GLN A 31 8.52 -7.56 -17.36
N ALA A 32 7.99 -6.52 -18.01
CA ALA A 32 8.75 -5.68 -18.93
C ALA A 32 9.74 -4.74 -18.21
N HIS A 33 9.58 -4.51 -16.90
CA HIS A 33 10.45 -3.60 -16.17
C HIS A 33 11.80 -4.26 -15.89
N ARG A 34 12.88 -3.50 -16.16
CA ARG A 34 14.24 -3.90 -15.79
C ARG A 34 14.34 -4.03 -14.27
N LYS A 35 14.85 -5.17 -13.80
CA LYS A 35 15.18 -5.38 -12.38
C LYS A 35 16.52 -4.74 -12.08
N TYR A 36 16.54 -3.80 -11.14
CA TYR A 36 17.77 -3.19 -10.64
C TYR A 36 18.27 -3.95 -9.40
N PRO A 37 19.59 -4.10 -9.22
CA PRO A 37 20.12 -4.70 -8.01
C PRO A 37 19.79 -3.83 -6.80
N TYR A 38 19.41 -4.48 -5.71
CA TYR A 38 19.23 -3.80 -4.43
C TYR A 38 20.58 -3.49 -3.80
N LEU A 39 21.03 -2.24 -3.95
CA LEU A 39 22.40 -1.82 -3.60
C LEU A 39 22.70 -1.85 -2.09
N LEU A 40 21.66 -1.89 -1.25
CA LEU A 40 21.81 -1.96 0.21
C LEU A 40 21.92 -3.41 0.71
N LYS A 41 21.89 -4.41 -0.18
CA LYS A 41 21.99 -5.82 0.21
C LYS A 41 23.34 -6.11 0.88
N GLY A 42 23.30 -6.58 2.12
CA GLY A 42 24.51 -6.91 2.90
C GLY A 42 25.23 -5.71 3.50
N LEU A 43 24.70 -4.49 3.34
CA LEU A 43 25.26 -3.30 3.97
C LEU A 43 24.83 -3.21 5.44
N ALA A 44 25.80 -3.25 6.36
CA ALA A 44 25.55 -2.91 7.76
C ALA A 44 25.40 -1.39 7.92
N ILE A 45 24.26 -0.95 8.46
CA ILE A 45 23.97 0.46 8.71
C ILE A 45 24.24 0.75 10.18
N GLN A 46 25.40 1.32 10.48
CA GLN A 46 25.95 1.41 11.83
C GLN A 46 26.00 2.84 12.39
N ARG A 47 25.66 3.84 11.57
CA ARG A 47 25.67 5.24 11.98
C ARG A 47 24.55 6.04 11.31
N SER A 48 24.16 7.12 11.98
CA SER A 48 23.26 8.13 11.42
C SER A 48 23.87 8.77 10.17
N ASN A 49 23.01 9.18 9.24
CA ASN A 49 23.37 9.77 7.94
C ASN A 49 24.12 8.83 6.97
N GLN A 50 24.03 7.52 7.18
CA GLN A 50 24.61 6.53 6.24
C GLN A 50 23.64 6.15 5.12
N VAL A 51 22.36 6.01 5.43
CA VAL A 51 21.30 5.66 4.47
C VAL A 51 20.04 6.43 4.83
N TRP A 52 19.40 7.02 3.83
CA TRP A 52 18.12 7.69 3.96
C TRP A 52 17.04 6.97 3.14
N SER A 53 15.83 7.00 3.66
CA SER A 53 14.62 6.54 2.96
C SER A 53 13.75 7.76 2.69
N THR A 54 13.02 7.74 1.57
CA THR A 54 12.01 8.73 1.25
C THR A 54 10.71 8.03 0.89
N ASP A 55 9.60 8.57 1.36
CA ASP A 55 8.27 8.10 1.01
C ASP A 55 7.34 9.29 0.81
N ILE A 56 6.35 9.12 -0.07
CA ILE A 56 5.30 10.10 -0.29
C ILE A 56 3.95 9.45 -0.03
N THR A 57 3.15 10.11 0.81
CA THR A 57 1.81 9.65 1.16
C THR A 57 0.78 10.77 1.06
N TYR A 58 -0.48 10.37 0.94
CA TYR A 58 -1.61 11.26 0.80
C TYR A 58 -2.38 11.29 2.11
N ILE A 59 -2.50 12.47 2.71
CA ILE A 59 -3.26 12.65 3.95
C ILE A 59 -4.66 13.17 3.59
N PRO A 60 -5.73 12.42 3.91
CA PRO A 60 -7.09 12.88 3.71
C PRO A 60 -7.42 14.11 4.56
N MET A 61 -8.04 15.11 3.94
CA MET A 61 -8.51 16.33 4.59
C MET A 61 -10.04 16.42 4.47
N ALA A 62 -10.67 17.31 5.25
CA ALA A 62 -12.12 17.57 5.16
C ALA A 62 -12.57 17.94 3.73
N LYS A 63 -11.68 18.58 2.96
CA LYS A 63 -11.87 18.88 1.53
C LYS A 63 -10.58 18.54 0.77
N GLY A 64 -10.52 17.35 0.17
CA GLY A 64 -9.39 16.92 -0.65
C GLY A 64 -8.28 16.21 0.15
N PHE A 65 -7.04 16.34 -0.33
CA PHE A 65 -5.87 15.68 0.23
C PHE A 65 -4.66 16.62 0.20
N VAL A 66 -3.72 16.41 1.11
CA VAL A 66 -2.38 17.00 1.03
C VAL A 66 -1.34 15.92 0.76
N TYR A 67 -0.24 16.31 0.12
CA TYR A 67 0.90 15.46 -0.13
C TYR A 67 1.90 15.63 1.01
N LEU A 68 2.19 14.54 1.71
CA LEU A 68 3.28 14.48 2.68
C LEU A 68 4.45 13.74 2.02
N CYS A 69 5.58 14.41 1.88
CA CYS A 69 6.86 13.78 1.56
C CYS A 69 7.71 13.81 2.83
N ALA A 70 8.33 12.69 3.18
CA ALA A 70 9.23 12.60 4.33
C ALA A 70 10.57 12.00 3.91
N VAL A 71 11.65 12.55 4.46
CA VAL A 71 12.99 11.95 4.39
C VAL A 71 13.36 11.43 5.77
N ILE A 72 13.69 10.14 5.87
CA ILE A 72 13.92 9.45 7.14
C ILE A 72 15.31 8.85 7.15
N ASP A 73 16.08 9.13 8.20
CA ASP A 73 17.36 8.46 8.45
C ASP A 73 17.13 7.03 8.95
N TRP A 74 17.74 6.06 8.29
CA TRP A 74 17.50 4.64 8.58
C TRP A 74 18.04 4.18 9.93
N HIS A 75 19.17 4.73 10.36
CA HIS A 75 19.80 4.34 11.62
C HIS A 75 19.11 4.97 12.82
N SER A 76 18.95 6.29 12.82
CA SER A 76 18.39 7.05 13.95
C SER A 76 16.86 7.09 13.98
N ARG A 77 16.20 6.68 12.88
CA ARG A 77 14.73 6.73 12.70
C ARG A 77 14.13 8.13 12.75
N LYS A 78 14.96 9.17 12.66
CA LYS A 78 14.52 10.58 12.69
C LYS A 78 14.05 11.03 11.30
N VAL A 79 13.02 11.88 11.30
CA VAL A 79 12.60 12.64 10.12
C VAL A 79 13.56 13.82 9.95
N LEU A 80 14.11 13.96 8.74
CA LEU A 80 15.06 15.00 8.36
C LEU A 80 14.38 16.15 7.63
N ALA A 81 13.36 15.84 6.85
CA ALA A 81 12.52 16.77 6.09
C ALA A 81 11.12 16.18 5.91
#